data_AF-A0A538PZD2-F1
#
_entry.id   AF-A0A538PZD2-F1
#
_cell.length_a   1.000
_cell.length_b   1.000
_cell.length_c   1.000
_cell.angle_alpha   90.00
_cell.angle_beta   90.00
_cell.angle_gamma   90.00
#
_symmetry.space_group_name_H-M   'P 1'
#
loop_
_entity.id
_entity.type
_entity.pdbx_description
1 polymer ?
#
loop_
_entity_poly.entity_id
_entity_poly.type
_entity_poly.pdbx_seq_one_letter_code
_entity_poly.pdbx_strand_id
1 'polypeptide(L)'
;MNSRNSGPRSIDHPVDRAEGTSSIANSSTKNGSVDTRASVAERVFVDTNVVIYACDRGAGDRRVRAREVLAPLLRERRAVISTQVLQEFFAAITRKLHVPAEQARRYVEKWMRIDVVVVRPEIVLGAIDLHRLHTVSFWDALVIKSAAVAGCGRVLSEDLNHRQVIDGVTIENPFR
;
A
#
# COMPACT_ATOMS: atom_id res chain seq x y z
N MET A 1 -3.82 -22.99 -35.26
CA MET A 1 -4.97 -22.17 -34.85
C MET A 1 -5.04 -22.14 -33.33
N ASN A 2 -4.68 -20.99 -32.73
CA ASN A 2 -5.32 -20.34 -31.57
C ASN A 2 -4.42 -19.22 -31.07
N SER A 3 -4.46 -18.10 -31.81
CA SER A 3 -4.00 -16.81 -31.31
C SER A 3 -4.98 -16.35 -30.23
N ARG A 4 -4.58 -16.43 -28.96
CA ARG A 4 -5.31 -15.78 -27.87
C ARG A 4 -5.07 -14.29 -28.00
N ASN A 5 -6.05 -13.60 -28.58
CA ASN A 5 -6.21 -12.17 -28.54
C ASN A 5 -6.30 -11.72 -27.07
N SER A 6 -5.17 -11.42 -26.45
CA SER A 6 -5.10 -10.84 -25.11
C SER A 6 -5.02 -9.35 -25.29
N GLY A 7 -6.18 -8.70 -25.46
CA GLY A 7 -6.26 -7.24 -25.35
C GLY A 7 -5.65 -6.76 -24.02
N PRO A 8 -5.27 -5.48 -23.90
CA PRO A 8 -4.67 -4.96 -22.69
C PRO A 8 -5.57 -5.30 -21.48
N ARG A 9 -5.00 -5.97 -20.46
CA ARG A 9 -5.76 -6.30 -19.26
C ARG A 9 -6.26 -5.00 -18.64
N SER A 10 -7.58 -4.82 -18.61
CA SER A 10 -8.18 -3.65 -17.98
C SER A 10 -7.86 -3.68 -16.48
N ILE A 11 -7.17 -2.68 -15.95
CA ILE A 11 -6.96 -2.53 -14.50
C ILE A 11 -7.92 -1.48 -13.95
N ASP A 12 -8.31 -1.64 -12.69
CA ASP A 12 -9.29 -0.77 -12.00
C ASP A 12 -8.65 -0.23 -10.72
N HIS A 13 -8.66 1.09 -10.55
CA HIS A 13 -7.85 1.77 -9.54
C HIS A 13 -8.63 1.96 -8.23
N PRO A 14 -8.11 1.50 -7.07
CA PRO A 14 -8.88 1.50 -5.82
C PRO A 14 -9.17 2.91 -5.29
N VAL A 15 -8.31 3.89 -5.57
CA VAL A 15 -8.50 5.29 -5.14
C VAL A 15 -9.79 5.90 -5.68
N ASP A 16 -10.21 5.57 -6.92
CA ASP A 16 -11.41 6.16 -7.53
C ASP A 16 -12.70 5.79 -6.78
N ARG A 17 -12.72 4.63 -6.10
CA ARG A 17 -13.90 4.14 -5.37
C ARG A 17 -14.00 4.71 -3.94
N ALA A 18 -12.88 5.11 -3.35
CA ALA A 18 -12.87 5.67 -2.00
C ALA A 18 -13.46 7.08 -1.93
N GLU A 19 -13.45 7.82 -3.05
CA GLU A 19 -13.99 9.18 -3.14
C GLU A 19 -15.54 9.23 -3.24
N GLY A 20 -16.22 8.09 -3.43
CA GLY A 20 -17.65 8.02 -3.78
C GLY A 20 -18.66 7.81 -2.65
N THR A 21 -18.25 7.74 -1.37
CA THR A 21 -19.17 7.52 -0.25
C THR A 21 -18.92 8.52 0.88
N SER A 22 -19.39 9.75 0.71
CA SER A 22 -19.61 10.67 1.83
C SER A 22 -21.09 11.01 1.87
N SER A 23 -21.83 10.33 2.74
CA SER A 23 -23.20 10.69 3.10
C SER A 23 -23.28 10.78 4.62
N ILE A 24 -23.72 11.94 5.06
CA ILE A 24 -23.81 12.43 6.43
C ILE A 24 -24.75 11.54 7.25
N ALA A 25 -24.31 11.16 8.45
CA ALA A 25 -25.22 10.80 9.54
C ALA A 25 -24.67 11.39 10.84
N ASN A 26 -25.40 12.37 11.38
CA ASN A 26 -25.13 13.05 12.63
C ASN A 26 -26.19 12.58 13.64
N SER A 27 -25.81 12.02 14.80
CA SER A 27 -26.66 12.04 16.01
C SER A 27 -25.87 11.83 17.32
N SER A 28 -25.85 12.91 18.09
CA SER A 28 -25.95 13.11 19.55
C SER A 28 -25.55 12.02 20.57
N THR A 29 -24.49 12.34 21.33
CA THR A 29 -24.25 12.28 22.80
C THR A 29 -24.58 11.04 23.64
N LYS A 30 -23.57 10.55 24.41
CA LYS A 30 -23.57 10.59 25.88
C LYS A 30 -22.17 10.41 26.50
N ASN A 31 -22.04 11.04 27.67
CA ASN A 31 -20.86 11.31 28.51
C ASN A 31 -20.11 10.06 29.01
N GLY A 32 -18.78 10.11 28.98
CA GLY A 32 -17.87 9.23 29.71
C GLY A 32 -16.47 9.85 29.65
N SER A 33 -15.81 9.99 30.79
CA SER A 33 -14.47 10.58 30.97
C SER A 33 -13.45 10.02 29.97
N VAL A 34 -13.00 10.86 29.02
CA VAL A 34 -11.99 10.50 28.01
C VAL A 34 -10.64 11.06 28.43
N ASP A 35 -9.73 10.16 28.79
CA ASP A 35 -8.30 10.43 28.85
C ASP A 35 -7.85 10.97 27.49
N THR A 36 -7.52 12.26 27.43
CA THR A 36 -7.35 13.00 26.18
C THR A 36 -5.93 12.80 25.63
N ARG A 37 -5.63 11.58 25.19
CA ARG A 37 -4.84 11.40 23.98
C ARG A 37 -5.84 11.00 22.91
N ALA A 38 -6.21 11.95 22.05
CA ALA A 38 -6.89 11.61 20.81
C ALA A 38 -6.15 10.41 20.20
N SER A 39 -6.82 9.27 20.05
CA SER A 39 -6.24 8.09 19.42
C SER A 39 -5.93 8.47 17.98
N VAL A 40 -4.70 8.86 17.70
CA VAL A 40 -4.26 9.13 16.34
C VAL A 40 -4.44 7.81 15.59
N ALA A 41 -5.33 7.82 14.59
CA ALA A 41 -5.61 6.63 13.82
C ALA A 41 -4.31 6.13 13.17
N GLU A 42 -3.94 4.89 13.46
CA GLU A 42 -2.64 4.32 13.09
C GLU A 42 -2.46 4.35 11.55
N ARG A 43 -1.36 4.95 11.09
CA ARG A 43 -0.97 4.96 9.67
C ARG A 43 -0.42 3.60 9.26
N VAL A 44 -0.75 3.18 8.06
CA VAL A 44 -0.40 1.86 7.54
C VAL A 44 0.32 2.01 6.21
N PHE A 45 1.54 1.47 6.13
CA PHE A 45 2.31 1.44 4.91
C PHE A 45 1.84 0.28 4.03
N VAL A 46 1.73 0.51 2.72
CA VAL A 46 1.26 -0.47 1.74
C VAL A 46 2.39 -0.79 0.77
N ASP A 47 2.77 -2.06 0.72
CA ASP A 47 3.78 -2.57 -0.20
C ASP A 47 3.24 -2.73 -1.64
N THR A 48 4.16 -2.83 -2.61
CA THR A 48 3.86 -2.93 -4.04
C THR A 48 2.97 -4.14 -4.36
N ASN A 49 3.18 -5.30 -3.73
CA ASN A 49 2.38 -6.50 -3.98
C ASN A 49 0.87 -6.25 -3.73
N VAL A 50 0.51 -5.63 -2.61
CA VAL A 50 -0.88 -5.28 -2.27
C VAL A 50 -1.47 -4.28 -3.27
N VAL A 51 -0.69 -3.26 -3.64
CA VAL A 51 -1.08 -2.26 -4.64
C VAL A 51 -1.36 -2.89 -6.01
N ILE A 52 -0.50 -3.82 -6.45
CA ILE A 52 -0.66 -4.55 -7.71
C ILE A 52 -1.92 -5.43 -7.66
N TYR A 53 -2.11 -6.22 -6.60
CA TYR A 53 -3.28 -7.09 -6.49
C TYR A 53 -4.59 -6.32 -6.50
N ALA A 54 -4.65 -5.13 -5.90
CA ALA A 54 -5.84 -4.29 -5.95
C ALA A 54 -6.22 -3.86 -7.39
N CYS A 55 -5.23 -3.76 -8.28
CA CYS A 55 -5.40 -3.33 -9.67
C CYS A 55 -5.61 -4.50 -10.65
N ASP A 56 -4.93 -5.63 -10.46
CA ASP A 56 -4.93 -6.77 -11.40
C ASP A 56 -6.24 -7.57 -11.34
N ARG A 57 -7.11 -7.38 -12.35
CA ARG A 57 -8.36 -8.15 -12.49
C ARG A 57 -8.15 -9.67 -12.56
N GLY A 58 -6.96 -10.13 -12.93
CA GLY A 58 -6.60 -11.55 -12.98
C GLY A 58 -6.22 -12.17 -11.63
N ALA A 59 -6.09 -11.39 -10.56
CA ALA A 59 -5.58 -11.87 -9.28
C ALA A 59 -6.62 -12.55 -8.35
N GLY A 60 -7.85 -12.76 -8.83
CA GLY A 60 -8.88 -13.54 -8.10
C GLY A 60 -9.11 -13.07 -6.66
N ASP A 61 -9.06 -14.01 -5.71
CA ASP A 61 -9.31 -13.74 -4.28
C ASP A 61 -8.30 -12.75 -3.68
N ARG A 62 -7.04 -12.74 -4.16
CA ARG A 62 -6.04 -11.77 -3.71
C ARG A 62 -6.44 -10.35 -4.06
N ARG A 63 -7.08 -10.13 -5.21
CA ARG A 63 -7.62 -8.80 -5.56
C ARG A 63 -8.75 -8.40 -4.63
N VAL A 64 -9.67 -9.31 -4.33
CA VAL A 64 -10.79 -9.05 -3.41
C VAL A 64 -10.23 -8.65 -2.06
N ARG A 65 -9.33 -9.46 -1.52
CA ARG A 65 -8.71 -9.21 -0.22
C ARG A 65 -7.89 -7.93 -0.17
N ALA A 66 -7.06 -7.66 -1.19
CA ALA A 66 -6.29 -6.42 -1.28
C ALA A 66 -7.20 -5.18 -1.27
N ARG A 67 -8.35 -5.24 -1.95
CA ARG A 67 -9.32 -4.15 -1.96
C ARG A 67 -10.05 -4.00 -0.63
N GLU A 68 -10.40 -5.09 0.03
CA GLU A 68 -11.03 -5.07 1.35
C GLU A 68 -10.13 -4.39 2.38
N VAL A 69 -8.83 -4.73 2.41
CA VAL A 69 -7.90 -4.12 3.38
C VAL A 69 -7.55 -2.68 3.03
N LEU A 70 -7.49 -2.32 1.74
CA LEU A 70 -7.18 -0.96 1.31
C LEU A 70 -8.35 0.02 1.44
N ALA A 71 -9.59 -0.43 1.23
CA ALA A 71 -10.76 0.44 1.21
C ALA A 71 -10.90 1.33 2.47
N PRO A 72 -10.82 0.81 3.71
CA PRO A 72 -10.89 1.65 4.90
C PRO A 72 -9.67 2.58 5.03
N LEU A 73 -8.46 2.10 4.71
CA LEU A 73 -7.23 2.89 4.80
C LEU A 73 -7.24 4.09 3.85
N LEU A 74 -7.77 3.91 2.65
CA LEU A 74 -7.92 4.98 1.66
C LEU A 74 -9.01 5.98 2.08
N ARG A 75 -10.17 5.48 2.54
CA ARG A 75 -11.28 6.33 3.00
C ARG A 75 -10.88 7.20 4.19
N GLU A 76 -10.12 6.66 5.11
CA GLU A 76 -9.66 7.33 6.34
C GLU A 76 -8.34 8.09 6.14
N ARG A 77 -7.77 8.11 4.93
CA ARG A 77 -6.46 8.74 4.61
C ARG A 77 -5.31 8.25 5.50
N ARG A 78 -5.30 6.95 5.81
CA ARG A 78 -4.29 6.28 6.64
C ARG A 78 -3.27 5.46 5.83
N ALA A 79 -3.54 5.23 4.54
CA ALA A 79 -2.62 4.53 3.65
C ALA A 79 -1.41 5.40 3.31
N VAL A 80 -0.23 4.82 3.43
CA VAL A 80 1.06 5.43 3.07
C VAL A 80 1.78 4.50 2.09
N ILE A 81 2.45 5.06 1.09
CA ILE A 81 3.36 4.33 0.18
C ILE A 81 4.68 5.09 0.05
N SER A 82 5.67 4.53 -0.66
CA SER A 82 6.92 5.23 -0.97
C SER A 82 7.06 5.54 -2.46
N THR A 83 8.00 6.42 -2.81
CA THR A 83 8.42 6.62 -4.20
C THR A 83 8.98 5.34 -4.84
N GLN A 84 9.54 4.41 -4.05
CA GLN A 84 9.99 3.12 -4.57
C GLN A 84 8.79 2.22 -4.92
N VAL A 85 7.75 2.18 -4.09
CA VAL A 85 6.50 1.45 -4.40
C VAL A 85 5.88 1.96 -5.71
N LEU A 86 5.88 3.28 -5.95
CA LEU A 86 5.41 3.87 -7.21
C LEU A 86 6.22 3.40 -8.44
N GLN A 87 7.55 3.34 -8.31
CA GLN A 87 8.44 2.89 -9.38
C GLN A 87 8.22 1.41 -9.70
N GLU A 88 8.15 0.57 -8.68
CA GLU A 88 7.91 -0.86 -8.84
C GLU A 88 6.52 -1.14 -9.41
N PHE A 89 5.51 -0.39 -8.95
CA PHE A 89 4.16 -0.49 -9.50
C PHE A 89 4.15 -0.19 -10.99
N PHE A 90 4.72 0.93 -11.43
CA PHE A 90 4.81 1.28 -12.85
C PHE A 90 5.52 0.19 -13.67
N ALA A 91 6.68 -0.27 -13.20
CA ALA A 91 7.45 -1.32 -13.87
C ALA A 91 6.66 -2.63 -13.95
N ALA A 92 5.93 -2.99 -12.89
CA ALA A 92 5.15 -4.21 -12.84
C ALA A 92 3.92 -4.16 -13.76
N ILE A 93 3.12 -3.09 -13.74
CA ILE A 93 1.90 -3.04 -14.55
C ILE A 93 2.21 -2.90 -16.05
N THR A 94 3.31 -2.24 -16.41
CA THR A 94 3.73 -2.13 -17.81
C THR A 94 4.32 -3.44 -18.33
N ARG A 95 5.19 -4.12 -17.55
CA ARG A 95 5.86 -5.35 -17.98
C ARG A 95 5.00 -6.61 -17.82
N LYS A 96 4.31 -6.76 -16.68
CA LYS A 96 3.57 -7.99 -16.34
C LYS A 96 2.12 -7.92 -16.83
N LEU A 97 1.47 -6.78 -16.63
CA LEU A 97 0.06 -6.60 -17.00
C LEU A 97 -0.13 -5.99 -18.40
N HIS A 98 0.96 -5.65 -19.08
CA HIS A 98 0.97 -5.09 -20.43
C HIS A 98 0.11 -3.82 -20.57
N VAL A 99 0.04 -3.02 -19.48
CA VAL A 99 -0.65 -1.74 -19.47
C VAL A 99 0.19 -0.72 -20.26
N PRO A 100 -0.38 0.01 -21.24
CA PRO A 100 0.34 1.05 -21.96
C PRO A 100 0.92 2.12 -21.01
N ALA A 101 2.13 2.61 -21.30
CA ALA A 101 2.84 3.54 -20.41
C ALA A 101 2.06 4.81 -20.07
N GLU A 102 1.32 5.37 -21.03
CA GLU A 102 0.45 6.54 -20.83
C GLU A 102 -0.64 6.24 -19.79
N GLN A 103 -1.28 5.09 -19.90
CA GLN A 103 -2.32 4.66 -18.96
C GLN A 103 -1.72 4.31 -17.60
N ALA A 104 -0.52 3.69 -17.57
CA ALA A 104 0.23 3.42 -16.35
C ALA A 104 0.58 4.70 -15.58
N ARG A 105 1.01 5.76 -16.30
CA ARG A 105 1.26 7.09 -15.73
C ARG A 105 0.03 7.62 -14.99
N ARG A 106 -1.15 7.52 -15.58
CA ARG A 106 -2.41 7.96 -14.95
C ARG A 106 -2.73 7.18 -13.67
N TYR A 107 -2.35 5.91 -13.57
CA TYR A 107 -2.52 5.13 -12.33
C TYR A 107 -1.51 5.55 -11.26
N VAL A 108 -0.25 5.80 -11.64
CA VAL A 108 0.75 6.36 -10.72
C VAL A 108 0.28 7.71 -10.16
N GLU A 109 -0.26 8.59 -11.00
CA GLU A 109 -0.80 9.89 -10.57
C GLU A 109 -1.94 9.76 -9.56
N LYS A 110 -2.75 8.70 -9.63
CA LYS A 110 -3.80 8.44 -8.63
C LYS A 110 -3.23 7.99 -7.29
N TRP A 111 -2.20 7.13 -7.30
CA TRP A 111 -1.48 6.78 -6.07
C TRP A 111 -0.73 7.96 -5.46
N MET A 112 -0.29 8.94 -6.25
CA MET A 112 0.31 10.17 -5.73
C MET A 112 -0.67 11.07 -4.94
N ARG A 113 -1.98 10.76 -4.93
CA ARG A 113 -2.99 11.50 -4.14
C ARG A 113 -3.10 11.04 -2.69
N ILE A 114 -2.50 9.91 -2.34
CA ILE A 114 -2.36 9.47 -0.95
C ILE A 114 -1.02 9.95 -0.39
N ASP A 115 -0.70 9.56 0.83
CA ASP A 115 0.57 9.94 1.44
C ASP A 115 1.74 9.16 0.83
N VAL A 116 2.74 9.88 0.30
CA VAL A 116 3.89 9.30 -0.38
C VAL A 116 5.18 9.74 0.30
N VAL A 117 5.90 8.76 0.85
CA VAL A 117 7.22 8.92 1.44
C VAL A 117 8.27 8.95 0.34
N VAL A 118 9.04 10.04 0.28
CA VAL A 118 10.18 10.13 -0.64
C VAL A 118 11.35 9.31 -0.08
N VAL A 119 11.83 8.35 -0.86
CA VAL A 119 13.02 7.56 -0.50
C VAL A 119 14.27 8.44 -0.64
N ARG A 120 14.70 9.01 0.48
CA ARG A 120 15.93 9.81 0.59
C ARG A 120 17.15 8.93 0.90
N PRO A 121 18.39 9.39 0.67
CA PRO A 121 19.59 8.61 0.93
C PRO A 121 19.69 8.02 2.34
N GLU A 122 19.16 8.69 3.35
CA GLU A 122 19.18 8.22 4.75
C GLU A 122 18.25 7.02 4.97
N ILE A 123 17.15 6.94 4.21
CA ILE A 123 16.26 5.77 4.20
C ILE A 123 17.00 4.58 3.56
N VAL A 124 17.79 4.83 2.50
CA VAL A 124 18.61 3.80 1.86
C VAL A 124 19.67 3.26 2.81
N LEU A 125 20.40 4.13 3.51
CA LEU A 125 21.39 3.71 4.51
C LEU A 125 20.73 2.92 5.65
N GLY A 126 19.59 3.40 6.17
CA GLY A 126 18.84 2.67 7.19
C GLY A 126 18.34 1.31 6.71
N ALA A 127 17.95 1.18 5.44
CA ALA A 127 17.57 -0.10 4.84
C ALA A 127 18.76 -1.06 4.73
N ILE A 128 19.96 -0.57 4.40
CA ILE A 128 21.19 -1.39 4.42
C ILE A 128 21.45 -1.92 5.83
N ASP A 129 21.27 -1.09 6.85
CA ASP A 129 21.44 -1.53 8.24
C ASP A 129 20.40 -2.58 8.63
N LEU A 130 19.11 -2.38 8.28
CA LEU A 130 18.07 -3.37 8.54
C LEU A 130 18.31 -4.70 7.80
N HIS A 131 18.76 -4.64 6.55
CA HIS A 131 19.14 -5.82 5.77
C HIS A 131 20.21 -6.63 6.50
N ARG A 132 21.26 -5.95 6.98
CA ARG A 132 22.37 -6.59 7.72
C ARG A 132 21.95 -7.15 9.07
N LEU A 133 21.07 -6.47 9.79
CA LEU A 133 20.67 -6.83 11.15
C LEU A 133 19.58 -7.91 11.19
N HIS A 134 18.66 -7.92 10.22
CA HIS A 134 17.47 -8.77 10.25
C HIS A 134 17.42 -9.84 9.15
N THR A 135 18.43 -9.90 8.27
CA THR A 135 18.50 -10.89 7.16
C THR A 135 17.25 -10.87 6.27
N VAL A 136 16.62 -9.71 6.11
CA VAL A 136 15.55 -9.47 5.13
C VAL A 136 16.17 -9.00 3.81
N SER A 137 15.48 -9.12 2.68
CA SER A 137 16.05 -8.57 1.43
C SER A 137 16.23 -7.04 1.54
N PHE A 138 17.14 -6.47 0.76
CA PHE A 138 17.32 -5.02 0.75
C PHE A 138 16.03 -4.26 0.36
N TRP A 139 15.25 -4.79 -0.59
CA TRP A 139 14.00 -4.18 -1.03
C TRP A 139 12.95 -4.19 0.08
N ASP A 140 12.82 -5.31 0.78
CA ASP A 140 11.95 -5.42 1.94
C ASP A 140 12.39 -4.50 3.08
N ALA A 141 13.69 -4.41 3.33
CA ALA A 141 14.27 -3.49 4.30
C ALA A 141 13.94 -2.02 3.95
N LEU A 142 13.94 -1.68 2.66
CA LEU A 142 13.62 -0.33 2.18
C LEU A 142 12.15 0.01 2.40
N VAL A 143 11.24 -0.95 2.19
CA VAL A 143 9.82 -0.84 2.53
C VAL A 143 9.63 -0.62 4.03
N ILE A 144 10.24 -1.46 4.86
CA ILE A 144 10.15 -1.34 6.32
C ILE A 144 10.71 0.00 6.80
N LYS A 145 11.89 0.40 6.31
CA LYS A 145 12.50 1.67 6.73
C LYS A 145 11.67 2.87 6.31
N SER A 146 11.07 2.83 5.12
CA SER A 146 10.15 3.87 4.66
C SER A 146 8.91 3.96 5.56
N ALA A 147 8.35 2.83 5.98
CA ALA A 147 7.23 2.79 6.89
C ALA A 147 7.57 3.36 8.28
N ALA A 148 8.72 2.99 8.83
CA ALA A 148 9.20 3.48 10.12
C ALA A 148 9.40 5.00 10.11
N VAL A 149 10.08 5.53 9.08
CA VAL A 149 10.29 6.99 8.91
C VAL A 149 8.97 7.75 8.73
N ALA A 150 7.97 7.11 8.13
CA ALA A 150 6.64 7.69 7.99
C ALA A 150 5.79 7.63 9.28
N GLY A 151 6.29 7.02 10.35
CA GLY A 151 5.53 6.78 11.57
C GLY A 151 4.35 5.81 11.38
N CYS A 152 4.47 4.87 10.44
CA CYS A 152 3.49 3.79 10.28
C CYS A 152 3.71 2.73 11.36
N GLY A 153 2.65 2.30 12.03
CA GLY A 153 2.75 1.20 13.00
C GLY A 153 2.71 -0.18 12.33
N ARG A 154 2.20 -0.26 11.09
CA ARG A 154 2.05 -1.49 10.30
C ARG A 154 2.50 -1.34 8.85
N VAL A 155 2.99 -2.44 8.27
CA VAL A 155 3.22 -2.63 6.83
C VAL A 155 2.35 -3.78 6.33
N LEU A 156 1.57 -3.54 5.28
CA LEU A 156 0.89 -4.61 4.54
C LEU A 156 1.85 -5.14 3.46
N SER A 157 2.30 -6.39 3.60
CA SER A 157 3.18 -7.05 2.63
C SER A 157 2.96 -8.55 2.60
N GLU A 158 2.93 -9.14 1.41
CA GLU A 158 2.86 -10.59 1.25
C GLU A 158 4.20 -11.29 1.53
N ASP A 159 5.28 -10.70 1.04
CA ASP A 159 6.60 -11.34 0.94
C ASP A 159 7.36 -11.34 2.29
N LEU A 160 6.89 -10.55 3.25
CA LEU A 160 7.45 -10.45 4.59
C LEU A 160 6.80 -11.41 5.60
N ASN A 161 7.53 -11.73 6.68
CA ASN A 161 7.04 -12.62 7.72
C ASN A 161 5.92 -11.96 8.54
N HIS A 162 4.71 -12.52 8.44
CA HIS A 162 3.56 -12.03 9.18
C HIS A 162 3.83 -11.99 10.71
N ARG A 163 3.43 -10.89 11.36
CA ARG A 163 3.59 -10.56 12.79
C ARG A 163 5.02 -10.30 13.24
N GLN A 164 5.99 -10.31 12.34
CA GLN A 164 7.33 -9.86 12.66
C GLN A 164 7.32 -8.35 12.91
N VAL A 165 8.11 -7.89 13.89
CA VAL A 165 8.30 -6.46 14.17
C VAL A 165 9.75 -6.10 13.83
N ILE A 166 9.93 -5.13 12.94
CA ILE A 166 11.25 -4.60 12.55
C ILE A 166 11.17 -3.08 12.58
N ASP A 167 12.17 -2.43 13.19
CA ASP A 167 12.25 -0.96 13.29
C ASP A 167 10.97 -0.32 13.89
N GLY A 168 10.32 -1.03 14.83
CA GLY A 168 9.06 -0.60 15.45
C GLY A 168 7.81 -0.80 14.60
N VAL A 169 7.93 -1.38 13.41
CA VAL A 169 6.83 -1.60 12.46
C VAL A 169 6.39 -3.06 12.46
N THR A 170 5.09 -3.29 12.63
CA THR A 170 4.51 -4.64 12.59
C THR A 170 4.17 -5.05 11.16
N ILE A 171 4.68 -6.20 10.73
CA ILE A 171 4.40 -6.76 9.40
C ILE A 171 3.08 -7.51 9.41
N GLU A 172 2.23 -7.21 8.43
CA GLU A 172 0.96 -7.88 8.21
C GLU A 172 0.84 -8.41 6.79
N ASN A 173 0.63 -9.72 6.66
CA ASN A 173 0.29 -10.32 5.38
C ASN A 173 -1.23 -10.42 5.30
N PRO A 174 -1.90 -9.61 4.45
CA PRO A 174 -3.35 -9.56 4.41
C PRO A 174 -3.97 -10.79 3.75
N PHE A 175 -3.16 -11.68 3.15
CA PHE A 175 -3.60 -12.86 2.39
C PHE A 175 -3.49 -14.17 3.17
N ARG A 176 -3.28 -14.09 4.49
CA ARG A 176 -3.24 -15.22 5.42
C ARG A 176 -4.44 -15.21 6.36
#